data_AF-A0AA90UYF4-F1
#
_entry.id   AF-A0AA90UYF4-F1
#
_cell.length_a   1.000
_cell.length_b   1.000
_cell.length_c   1.000
_cell.angle_alpha   90.00
_cell.angle_beta   90.00
_cell.angle_gamma   90.00
#
_symmetry.space_group_name_H-M   'P 1'
#
loop_
_entity.id
_entity.type
_entity.pdbx_description
1 polymer ?
#
loop_
_entity_poly.entity_id
_entity_poly.type
_entity_poly.pdbx_seq_one_letter_code
_entity_poly.pdbx_strand_id
1 'polypeptide(L)'
;MNNSVETKKAEVSKNIDNMFESATKKIKWLILIICSDWCVEDVSFGYKSLTVRLNLKGVEKDRSMEIRYQAKFGLHEESFSTNVACCGSFDLLDANDNLKYYTAVGDILNHKDMLSELKATMAFYTKKFTELDEEYDKLDKED
;
A
#
# COMPACT_ATOMS: atom_id res chain seq x y z
N MET A 1 -19.65 35.32 2.64
CA MET A 1 -18.38 35.16 1.90
C MET A 1 -17.75 33.87 2.42
N ASN A 2 -17.99 32.74 1.76
CA ASN A 2 -17.40 31.42 2.11
C ASN A 2 -16.42 30.89 1.03
N ASN A 3 -16.14 31.68 -0.03
CA ASN A 3 -15.34 31.20 -1.17
C ASN A 3 -13.87 30.87 -0.82
N SER A 4 -13.32 31.32 0.31
CA SER A 4 -11.91 31.11 0.63
C SER A 4 -11.63 29.73 1.21
N VAL A 5 -12.46 29.25 2.14
CA VAL A 5 -12.28 27.95 2.80
C VAL A 5 -12.57 26.80 1.83
N GLU A 6 -13.67 26.87 1.07
CA GLU A 6 -13.99 25.86 0.05
C GLU A 6 -12.92 25.74 -1.03
N THR A 7 -12.34 26.86 -1.47
CA THR A 7 -11.24 26.84 -2.45
C THR A 7 -10.00 26.15 -1.88
N LYS A 8 -9.65 26.40 -0.63
CA LYS A 8 -8.53 25.71 0.04
C LYS A 8 -8.79 24.23 0.23
N LYS A 9 -10.00 23.84 0.66
CA LYS A 9 -10.40 22.42 0.78
C LYS A 9 -10.23 21.71 -0.56
N ALA A 10 -10.69 22.31 -1.66
CA ALA A 10 -10.53 21.75 -3.00
C ALA A 10 -9.05 21.62 -3.43
N GLU A 11 -8.19 22.57 -3.05
CA GLU A 11 -6.75 22.48 -3.32
C GLU A 11 -6.09 21.34 -2.53
N VAL A 12 -6.42 21.18 -1.25
CA VAL A 12 -5.92 20.08 -0.40
C VAL A 12 -6.40 18.73 -0.94
N SER A 13 -7.67 18.59 -1.32
CA SER A 13 -8.19 17.36 -1.95
C SER A 13 -7.43 17.01 -3.23
N LYS A 14 -7.18 17.99 -4.10
CA LYS A 14 -6.37 17.78 -5.32
C LYS A 14 -4.94 17.34 -4.98
N ASN A 15 -4.34 17.88 -3.93
CA ASN A 15 -3.01 17.48 -3.49
C ASN A 15 -2.99 16.04 -2.95
N ILE A 16 -4.05 15.61 -2.27
CA ILE A 16 -4.23 14.21 -1.84
C ILE A 16 -4.30 13.28 -3.06
N ASP A 17 -5.12 13.61 -4.07
CA ASP A 17 -5.23 12.81 -5.30
C ASP A 17 -3.90 12.68 -6.03
N ASN A 18 -3.18 13.79 -6.22
CA ASN A 18 -1.86 13.80 -6.83
C ASN A 18 -0.86 12.95 -6.03
N MET A 19 -0.95 12.98 -4.70
CA MET A 19 -0.09 12.21 -3.81
C MET A 19 -0.39 10.70 -3.94
N PHE A 20 -1.65 10.31 -4.08
CA PHE A 20 -2.06 8.92 -4.37
C PHE A 20 -1.54 8.42 -5.71
N GLU A 21 -1.65 9.24 -6.76
CA GLU A 21 -1.13 8.88 -8.08
C GLU A 21 0.40 8.69 -8.04
N SER A 22 1.10 9.60 -7.36
CA SER A 22 2.55 9.54 -7.14
C SER A 22 2.96 8.29 -6.36
N ALA A 23 2.31 8.02 -5.23
CA ALA A 23 2.56 6.84 -4.40
C ALA A 23 2.36 5.54 -5.20
N THR A 24 1.23 5.46 -5.90
CA THR A 24 0.88 4.30 -6.72
C THR A 24 1.92 4.04 -7.80
N LYS A 25 2.35 5.08 -8.52
CA LYS A 25 3.40 4.96 -9.57
C LYS A 25 4.72 4.48 -8.98
N LYS A 26 5.17 5.08 -7.88
CA LYS A 26 6.47 4.73 -7.25
C LYS A 26 6.46 3.31 -6.70
N ILE A 27 5.40 2.91 -6.00
CA ILE A 27 5.25 1.56 -5.44
C ILE A 27 5.17 0.51 -6.56
N LYS A 28 4.37 0.75 -7.61
CA LYS A 28 4.32 -0.12 -8.79
C LYS A 28 5.69 -0.33 -9.41
N TRP A 29 6.44 0.75 -9.59
CA TRP A 29 7.78 0.71 -10.16
C TRP A 29 8.74 -0.14 -9.32
N LEU A 30 8.75 0.04 -8.00
CA LEU A 30 9.61 -0.73 -7.09
C LEU A 30 9.35 -2.24 -7.18
N ILE A 31 8.08 -2.63 -7.16
CA ILE A 31 7.69 -4.04 -7.16
C ILE A 31 7.93 -4.68 -8.53
N LEU A 32 7.56 -4.00 -9.62
CA LEU A 32 7.66 -4.56 -10.97
C LEU A 32 9.09 -4.80 -11.44
N ILE A 33 10.06 -4.01 -10.98
CA ILE A 33 11.47 -4.17 -11.38
C ILE A 33 12.06 -5.47 -10.82
N ILE A 34 11.63 -5.89 -9.64
CA ILE A 34 12.26 -6.98 -8.90
C ILE A 34 11.41 -8.24 -8.97
N CYS A 35 10.09 -8.10 -8.93
CA CYS A 35 9.13 -9.21 -8.91
C CYS A 35 8.08 -8.99 -10.01
N SER A 36 8.50 -9.12 -11.28
CA SER A 36 7.68 -8.80 -12.46
C SER A 36 6.43 -9.66 -12.63
N ASP A 37 6.36 -10.81 -11.95
CA ASP A 37 5.17 -11.67 -11.92
C ASP A 37 4.04 -11.12 -11.04
N TRP A 38 4.34 -10.15 -10.18
CA TRP A 38 3.35 -9.49 -9.32
C TRP A 38 2.74 -8.26 -9.99
N CYS A 39 1.47 -8.04 -9.71
CA CYS A 39 0.71 -6.84 -10.07
C CYS A 39 0.29 -6.12 -8.79
N VAL A 40 0.53 -4.81 -8.72
CA VAL A 40 -0.10 -3.96 -7.71
C VAL A 40 -1.54 -3.69 -8.13
N GLU A 41 -2.48 -4.32 -7.43
CA GLU A 41 -3.91 -4.15 -7.65
C GLU A 41 -4.40 -2.84 -7.06
N ASP A 42 -4.01 -2.55 -5.81
CA ASP A 42 -4.48 -1.39 -5.06
C ASP A 42 -3.37 -0.79 -4.19
N VAL A 43 -3.46 0.52 -4.00
CA VAL A 43 -2.71 1.26 -2.98
C VAL A 43 -3.71 2.13 -2.22
N SER A 44 -4.00 1.76 -0.99
CA SER A 44 -5.00 2.41 -0.16
C SER A 44 -4.39 3.04 1.08
N PHE A 45 -4.82 4.26 1.39
CA PHE A 45 -4.49 4.94 2.63
C PHE A 45 -5.59 4.65 3.65
N GLY A 46 -5.19 4.21 4.84
CA GLY A 46 -6.03 4.15 6.02
C GLY A 46 -5.49 5.08 7.09
N TYR A 47 -6.11 5.08 8.28
CA TYR A 47 -5.66 5.95 9.38
C TYR A 47 -4.17 5.72 9.71
N LYS A 48 -3.34 6.71 9.36
CA LYS A 48 -1.88 6.70 9.51
C LYS A 48 -1.21 5.43 8.97
N SER A 49 -1.78 4.84 7.91
CA SER A 49 -1.27 3.63 7.28
C SER A 49 -1.43 3.65 5.77
N LEU A 50 -0.55 2.92 5.11
CA LEU A 50 -0.64 2.67 3.67
C LEU A 50 -0.61 1.16 3.46
N THR A 51 -1.50 0.67 2.62
CA THR A 51 -1.63 -0.75 2.28
C THR A 51 -1.46 -0.92 0.78
N VAL A 52 -0.67 -1.92 0.39
CA VAL A 52 -0.44 -2.31 -1.00
C VAL A 52 -1.00 -3.71 -1.19
N ARG A 53 -1.98 -3.87 -2.07
CA ARG A 53 -2.51 -5.18 -2.44
C ARG A 53 -1.84 -5.66 -3.72
N LEU A 54 -1.35 -6.89 -3.68
CA LEU A 54 -0.60 -7.54 -4.73
C LEU A 54 -1.31 -8.82 -5.16
N ASN A 55 -1.43 -9.00 -6.47
CA ASN A 55 -1.89 -10.25 -7.07
C ASN A 55 -0.80 -10.83 -7.96
N LEU A 56 -0.69 -12.15 -7.95
CA LEU A 56 0.24 -12.86 -8.83
C LEU A 56 -0.41 -13.07 -10.20
N LYS A 57 0.34 -12.87 -11.29
CA LYS A 57 -0.14 -13.11 -12.65
C LYS A 57 -0.33 -14.60 -12.90
N GLY A 58 -1.38 -14.96 -13.63
CA GLY A 58 -1.59 -16.33 -14.11
C GLY A 58 -2.02 -17.33 -13.03
N VAL A 59 -2.45 -16.86 -11.86
CA VAL A 59 -3.13 -17.66 -10.82
C VAL A 59 -4.52 -17.08 -10.52
N GLU A 60 -5.36 -17.86 -9.84
CA GLU A 60 -6.70 -17.42 -9.42
C GLU A 60 -6.68 -16.10 -8.65
N LYS A 61 -7.64 -15.21 -8.96
CA LYS A 61 -7.69 -13.83 -8.46
C LYS A 61 -8.02 -13.68 -6.98
N ASP A 62 -8.47 -14.73 -6.31
CA ASP A 62 -8.76 -14.73 -4.88
C ASP A 62 -7.51 -14.83 -3.99
N ARG A 63 -6.32 -14.88 -4.62
CA ARG A 63 -5.03 -14.99 -3.94
C ARG A 63 -4.28 -13.67 -3.99
N SER A 64 -4.54 -12.85 -2.98
CA SER A 64 -3.85 -11.59 -2.78
C SER A 64 -2.87 -11.64 -1.61
N MET A 65 -1.75 -10.95 -1.78
CA MET A 65 -0.84 -10.58 -0.69
C MET A 65 -1.03 -9.11 -0.38
N GLU A 66 -1.07 -8.76 0.89
CA GLU A 66 -1.11 -7.37 1.33
C GLU A 66 0.18 -7.03 2.06
N ILE A 67 0.76 -5.87 1.76
CA ILE A 67 1.87 -5.30 2.52
C ILE A 67 1.36 -4.00 3.12
N ARG A 68 1.50 -3.85 4.44
CA ARG A 68 1.02 -2.70 5.18
C ARG A 68 2.14 -2.03 5.95
N TYR A 69 2.24 -0.72 5.79
CA TYR A 69 2.95 0.15 6.72
C TYR A 69 1.94 0.83 7.64
N GLN A 70 2.24 0.86 8.93
CA GLN A 70 1.48 1.58 9.94
C GLN A 70 2.46 2.44 10.75
N ALA A 71 2.25 3.76 10.73
CA ALA A 71 3.02 4.67 11.57
C ALA A 71 2.68 4.45 13.05
N LYS A 72 3.55 4.87 13.96
CA LYS A 72 3.26 4.89 15.40
C LYS A 72 2.14 5.88 15.73
N PHE A 73 1.15 5.48 16.52
CA PHE A 73 0.11 6.37 17.02
C PHE A 73 -0.48 5.87 18.34
N GLY A 74 -0.63 6.75 19.33
CA GLY A 74 -1.12 6.36 20.66
C GLY A 74 -0.28 5.22 21.25
N LEU A 75 -0.95 4.08 21.52
CA LEU A 75 -0.32 2.85 22.04
C LEU A 75 0.11 1.87 20.93
N HIS A 76 -0.15 2.18 19.66
CA HIS A 76 0.26 1.34 18.54
C HIS A 76 1.68 1.70 18.09
N GLU A 77 2.58 0.72 18.15
CA GLU A 77 3.95 0.85 17.62
C GLU A 77 3.97 0.87 16.09
N GLU A 78 5.06 1.42 15.52
CA GLU A 78 5.31 1.33 14.09
C GLU A 78 5.37 -0.14 13.65
N SER A 79 4.71 -0.47 12.54
CA SER A 79 4.82 -1.80 11.95
C SER A 79 4.93 -1.76 10.43
N PHE A 80 5.62 -2.76 9.90
CA PHE A 80 5.68 -3.08 8.49
C PHE A 80 5.45 -4.58 8.36
N SER A 81 4.25 -4.96 7.95
CA SER A 81 3.76 -6.33 8.01
C SER A 81 3.13 -6.76 6.70
N THR A 82 2.92 -8.06 6.55
CA THR A 82 2.21 -8.62 5.41
C THR A 82 1.09 -9.54 5.87
N ASN A 83 0.04 -9.62 5.06
CA ASN A 83 -0.99 -10.63 5.16
C ASN A 83 -0.98 -11.44 3.85
N VAL A 84 -1.01 -12.76 3.96
CA VAL A 84 -0.92 -13.68 2.82
C VAL A 84 -2.14 -14.58 2.85
N ALA A 85 -2.89 -14.64 1.75
CA ALA A 85 -3.96 -15.61 1.58
C ALA A 85 -3.45 -17.05 1.84
N CYS A 86 -4.05 -17.74 2.80
CA CYS A 86 -3.73 -19.12 3.15
C CYS A 86 -4.76 -20.09 2.56
N CYS A 87 -4.31 -21.13 1.88
CA CYS A 87 -5.11 -22.30 1.55
C CYS A 87 -4.56 -23.47 2.37
N GLY A 88 -5.43 -24.17 3.10
CA GLY A 88 -5.02 -25.09 4.16
C GLY A 88 -4.01 -26.15 3.72
N SER A 89 -4.31 -26.88 2.64
CA SER A 89 -3.45 -27.93 2.10
C SER A 89 -3.47 -27.93 0.58
N PHE A 90 -2.34 -28.27 -0.05
CA PHE A 90 -2.21 -28.38 -1.50
C PHE A 90 -1.19 -29.46 -1.86
N ASP A 91 -1.32 -30.03 -3.05
CA ASP A 91 -0.39 -31.05 -3.55
C ASP A 91 0.95 -30.41 -3.94
N LEU A 92 2.06 -31.09 -3.66
CA LEU A 92 3.41 -30.59 -3.94
C LEU A 92 3.95 -30.99 -5.32
N LEU A 93 3.39 -32.06 -5.90
CA LEU A 93 3.88 -32.66 -7.15
C LEU A 93 2.98 -32.31 -8.33
N ASP A 94 1.71 -32.01 -8.09
CA ASP A 94 0.81 -31.51 -9.13
C ASP A 94 1.00 -30.01 -9.37
N ALA A 95 0.96 -29.62 -10.64
CA ALA A 95 0.95 -28.22 -11.04
C ALA A 95 -0.36 -27.56 -10.57
N ASN A 96 -0.33 -26.91 -9.42
CA ASN A 96 -1.42 -26.10 -8.91
C ASN A 96 -0.98 -24.67 -8.61
N ASP A 97 -1.94 -23.76 -8.65
CA ASP A 97 -1.69 -22.34 -8.46
C ASP A 97 -1.31 -21.99 -7.01
N ASN A 98 -1.59 -22.87 -6.04
CA ASN A 98 -1.22 -22.70 -4.63
C ASN A 98 0.29 -22.74 -4.47
N LEU A 99 0.95 -23.77 -5.03
CA LEU A 99 2.39 -23.91 -4.96
C LEU A 99 3.08 -22.72 -5.64
N LYS A 100 2.65 -22.36 -6.86
CA LYS A 100 3.19 -21.18 -7.57
C LYS A 100 3.04 -19.89 -6.74
N TYR A 101 1.87 -19.69 -6.15
CA TYR A 101 1.60 -18.52 -5.32
C TYR A 101 2.52 -18.43 -4.10
N TYR A 102 2.67 -19.51 -3.33
CA TYR A 102 3.53 -19.49 -2.15
C TYR A 102 5.02 -19.41 -2.46
N THR A 103 5.46 -20.00 -3.56
CA THR A 103 6.83 -19.80 -4.05
C THR A 103 7.07 -18.32 -4.34
N ALA A 104 6.18 -17.68 -5.09
CA ALA A 104 6.30 -16.26 -5.41
C ALA A 104 6.24 -15.35 -4.16
N VAL A 105 5.45 -15.74 -3.14
CA VAL A 105 5.43 -15.05 -1.84
C VAL A 105 6.78 -15.18 -1.13
N GLY A 106 7.38 -16.37 -1.15
CA GLY A 106 8.74 -16.57 -0.62
C GLY A 106 9.76 -15.69 -1.33
N ASP A 107 9.70 -15.61 -2.66
CA ASP A 107 10.63 -14.83 -3.47
C ASP A 107 10.55 -13.33 -3.14
N ILE A 108 9.35 -12.74 -3.15
CA ILE A 108 9.17 -11.32 -2.81
C ILE A 108 9.63 -11.01 -1.37
N LEU A 109 9.38 -11.92 -0.43
CA LEU A 109 9.78 -11.76 0.97
C LEU A 109 11.29 -11.89 1.20
N ASN A 110 12.01 -12.52 0.27
CA ASN A 110 13.47 -12.66 0.31
C ASN A 110 14.22 -11.43 -0.24
N HIS A 111 13.56 -10.56 -1.01
CA HIS A 111 14.17 -9.32 -1.52
C HIS A 111 14.22 -8.21 -0.45
N LYS A 112 15.12 -8.35 0.53
CA LYS A 112 15.21 -7.44 1.70
C LYS A 112 15.49 -5.97 1.36
N ASP A 113 16.32 -5.70 0.35
CA ASP A 113 16.62 -4.33 -0.09
C ASP A 113 15.38 -3.65 -0.67
N MET A 114 14.64 -4.37 -1.51
CA MET A 114 13.37 -3.92 -2.07
C MET A 114 12.35 -3.63 -0.96
N LEU A 115 12.20 -4.55 -0.01
CA LEU A 115 11.28 -4.38 1.11
C LEU A 115 11.67 -3.18 2.00
N SER A 116 12.96 -2.93 2.15
CA SER A 116 13.46 -1.77 2.89
C SER A 116 13.15 -0.45 2.17
N GLU A 117 13.36 -0.39 0.84
CA GLU A 117 12.99 0.77 0.03
C GLU A 117 11.46 0.96 -0.01
N LEU A 118 10.69 -0.12 -0.10
CA LEU A 118 9.24 -0.10 -0.04
C LEU A 118 8.77 0.43 1.31
N LYS A 119 9.31 -0.06 2.43
CA LYS A 119 8.99 0.46 3.78
C LYS A 119 9.25 1.96 3.87
N ALA A 120 10.43 2.41 3.45
CA ALA A 120 10.80 3.84 3.49
C ALA A 120 9.85 4.70 2.63
N THR A 121 9.52 4.21 1.43
CA THR A 121 8.58 4.85 0.51
C THR A 121 7.18 4.95 1.12
N MET A 122 6.66 3.85 1.67
CA MET A 122 5.33 3.83 2.28
C MET A 122 5.27 4.72 3.53
N ALA A 123 6.33 4.76 4.34
CA ALA A 123 6.43 5.65 5.50
C ALA A 123 6.38 7.13 5.09
N PHE A 124 7.13 7.50 4.04
CA PHE A 124 7.13 8.86 3.49
C PHE A 124 5.72 9.29 3.05
N TYR A 125 5.06 8.47 2.23
CA TYR A 125 3.72 8.81 1.73
C TYR A 125 2.68 8.80 2.85
N THR A 126 2.75 7.85 3.79
CA THR A 126 1.85 7.83 4.97
C THR A 126 1.93 9.13 5.76
N LYS A 127 3.15 9.63 6.00
CA LYS A 127 3.35 10.92 6.66
C LYS A 127 2.72 12.07 5.86
N LYS A 128 2.96 12.11 4.55
CA LYS A 128 2.42 13.16 3.67
C LYS A 128 0.90 13.18 3.60
N PHE A 129 0.28 12.01 3.49
CA PHE A 129 -1.19 11.90 3.55
C PHE A 129 -1.73 12.37 4.90
N THR A 130 -1.09 11.95 6.00
CA THR A 130 -1.51 12.39 7.34
C THR A 130 -1.43 13.91 7.50
N GLU A 131 -0.37 14.55 6.99
CA GLU A 131 -0.23 16.02 7.00
C GLU A 131 -1.36 16.72 6.23
N LEU A 132 -1.72 16.20 5.05
CA LEU A 132 -2.79 16.76 4.21
C LEU A 132 -4.19 16.52 4.81
N ASP A 133 -4.43 15.36 5.40
CA ASP A 133 -5.68 15.02 6.06
C ASP A 133 -5.90 15.91 7.29
N GLU A 134 -4.86 16.13 8.10
CA GLU A 134 -4.88 17.07 9.23
C GLU A 134 -5.06 18.54 8.79
N GLU A 135 -4.59 18.92 7.60
CA GLU A 135 -4.83 20.25 7.02
C GLU A 135 -6.29 20.41 6.60
N TYR A 136 -6.84 19.41 5.91
CA TYR A 136 -8.23 19.38 5.51
C TYR A 136 -9.17 19.46 6.73
N ASP A 137 -8.91 18.66 7.76
CA ASP A 137 -9.69 18.62 9.01
C ASP A 137 -9.68 19.96 9.77
N LYS A 138 -8.60 20.74 9.67
CA LYS A 138 -8.55 22.08 10.28
C LYS A 138 -9.45 23.05 9.51
N LEU A 139 -9.38 23.03 8.18
CA LEU A 139 -10.26 23.84 7.34
C LEU A 139 -11.73 23.46 7.54
N ASP A 140 -12.03 22.20 7.85
CA ASP A 140 -13.40 21.76 8.12
C ASP A 140 -13.99 22.28 9.42
N LYS A 141 -13.13 22.60 10.40
CA LYS A 141 -13.53 23.19 11.69
C LYS A 141 -13.57 24.72 11.68
N GLU A 142 -13.11 25.35 10.60
CA GLU A 142 -13.11 26.82 10.41
C GLU A 142 -14.39 27.34 9.71
N ASP A 143 -15.20 26.45 9.12
CA ASP A 143 -16.56 26.73 8.61
C ASP A 143 -17.63 26.67 9.71
#